data_AF-A0A2P6MXX3-F1
#
_entry.id   AF-A0A2P6MXX3-F1
#
_cell.length_a   1.000
_cell.length_b   1.000
_cell.length_c   1.000
_cell.angle_alpha   90.00
_cell.angle_beta   90.00
_cell.angle_gamma   90.00
#
_symmetry.space_group_name_H-M   'P 1'
#
loop_
_entity.id
_entity.type
_entity.pdbx_description
1 polymer ?
#
loop_
_entity_poly.entity_id
_entity_poly.type
_entity_poly.pdbx_seq_one_letter_code
_entity_poly.pdbx_strand_id
1 'polypeptide(L)'
;MVDTKPQKKITVTGGLFLFSLFFTCLLGDIFLLFPPLLLVFPFSWRAYRSWCDFLAAWWFRISVFFYEYVMGTSIVTVGDDIFQNNKETAIIIANHRTRLDWQFLWCLLHRTGTLQREKIVLKYGLKNVPGFGWAMQKFCFLFLHRRWEQDEKNITRVLEHYSQHDYNFQLLIFPEGTDLCPDNRIKSYAYSEKNNLPRVEYTLYPRTRGLTHTLSLTRHKIDAVYNVTIGYLPEQQIPQSEKELLQLQLPNEIHFHVQRIPIREVPIEEEKASEWISELWRKKEADLKDFYEKKRFPGKRLSVDPQTTTLLFSVFVWICFVSLALYGMFNYSLVRWYVLVVVIAEVVISKLGGADYLELIYHKTADDKKRR
;
A
#
# COMPACT_ATOMS: atom_id res chain seq x y z
N MET A 1 -8.84 -8.44 -35.66
CA MET A 1 -10.08 -7.75 -35.24
C MET A 1 -9.83 -7.27 -33.81
N VAL A 2 -9.85 -5.96 -33.60
CA VAL A 2 -9.74 -5.39 -32.24
C VAL A 2 -11.07 -5.68 -31.57
N ASP A 3 -11.07 -6.64 -30.65
CA ASP A 3 -12.23 -6.97 -29.83
C ASP A 3 -12.48 -5.80 -28.89
N THR A 4 -13.26 -4.81 -29.35
CA THR A 4 -13.68 -3.69 -28.52
C THR A 4 -14.68 -4.21 -27.50
N LYS A 5 -14.16 -4.67 -26.35
CA LYS A 5 -14.98 -4.97 -25.17
C LYS A 5 -16.01 -3.83 -25.00
N PRO A 6 -17.31 -4.12 -24.90
CA PRO A 6 -18.33 -3.10 -24.77
C PRO A 6 -17.99 -2.22 -23.57
N GLN A 7 -17.97 -0.89 -23.76
CA GLN A 7 -17.77 0.06 -22.66
C GLN A 7 -18.90 -0.11 -21.66
N LYS A 8 -18.63 -0.81 -20.56
CA LYS A 8 -19.56 -0.94 -19.44
C LYS A 8 -19.82 0.45 -18.85
N LYS A 9 -21.09 0.76 -18.60
CA LYS A 9 -21.52 2.04 -18.04
C LYS A 9 -20.98 2.22 -16.62
N ILE A 10 -20.67 3.46 -16.25
CA ILE A 10 -20.35 3.83 -14.87
C ILE A 10 -21.56 3.51 -14.00
N THR A 11 -21.30 2.87 -12.87
CA THR A 11 -22.33 2.53 -11.89
C THR A 11 -22.41 3.64 -10.83
N VAL A 12 -23.59 3.83 -10.24
CA VAL A 12 -23.76 4.75 -9.11
C VAL A 12 -22.85 4.35 -7.95
N THR A 13 -22.75 3.06 -7.65
CA THR A 13 -21.91 2.52 -6.58
C THR A 13 -20.42 2.79 -6.79
N GLY A 14 -19.90 2.55 -7.99
CA GLY A 14 -18.50 2.85 -8.32
C GLY A 14 -18.20 4.34 -8.25
N GLY A 15 -19.14 5.19 -8.68
CA GLY A 15 -19.07 6.64 -8.49
C GLY A 15 -19.04 7.04 -7.02
N LEU A 16 -19.94 6.49 -6.20
CA LEU A 16 -19.98 6.72 -4.75
C LEU A 16 -18.69 6.27 -4.06
N PHE A 17 -18.09 5.16 -4.48
CA PHE A 17 -16.82 4.68 -3.94
C PHE A 17 -15.68 5.68 -4.18
N LEU A 18 -15.45 6.07 -5.44
CA LEU A 18 -14.37 7.01 -5.76
C LEU A 18 -14.62 8.39 -5.16
N PHE A 19 -15.87 8.85 -5.16
CA PHE A 19 -16.27 10.09 -4.49
C PHE A 19 -15.94 10.02 -3.00
N SER A 20 -16.35 8.94 -2.32
CA SER A 20 -16.09 8.75 -0.90
C SER A 20 -14.59 8.74 -0.61
N LEU A 21 -13.79 7.99 -1.38
CA LEU A 21 -12.33 7.97 -1.19
C LEU A 21 -11.70 9.34 -1.39
N PHE A 22 -12.06 10.05 -2.46
CA PHE A 22 -11.47 11.35 -2.76
C PHE A 22 -11.81 12.39 -1.69
N PHE A 23 -13.09 12.55 -1.33
CA PHE A 23 -13.52 13.59 -0.39
C PHE A 23 -13.06 13.29 1.04
N THR A 24 -13.11 12.03 1.48
CA THR A 24 -12.59 11.66 2.81
C THR A 24 -11.09 11.86 2.89
N CYS A 25 -10.34 11.52 1.83
CA CYS A 25 -8.89 11.74 1.80
C CYS A 25 -8.55 13.24 1.77
N LEU A 26 -9.22 14.03 0.92
CA LEU A 26 -8.95 15.46 0.77
C LEU A 26 -9.29 16.23 2.05
N LEU A 27 -10.51 16.04 2.59
CA LEU A 27 -10.93 16.72 3.81
C LEU A 27 -10.17 16.18 5.03
N GLY A 28 -9.88 14.88 5.08
CA GLY A 28 -9.05 14.28 6.11
C GLY A 28 -7.63 14.86 6.12
N ASP A 29 -7.02 15.06 4.95
CA ASP A 29 -5.71 15.72 4.85
C ASP A 29 -5.77 17.16 5.38
N ILE A 30 -6.73 17.95 4.89
CA ILE A 30 -6.87 19.36 5.26
C ILE A 30 -7.15 19.56 6.74
N PHE A 31 -8.12 18.85 7.31
CA PHE A 31 -8.60 19.11 8.68
C PHE A 31 -7.99 18.20 9.74
N LEU A 32 -7.51 17.00 9.38
CA LEU A 32 -7.04 16.02 10.37
C LEU A 32 -5.54 15.72 10.29
N LEU A 33 -4.90 15.84 9.11
CA LEU A 33 -3.45 15.60 8.96
C LEU A 33 -2.61 16.88 8.96
N PHE A 34 -3.09 17.96 8.34
CA PHE A 34 -2.34 19.20 8.25
C PHE A 34 -2.17 19.93 9.60
N PRO A 35 -3.18 20.07 10.47
CA PRO A 35 -2.97 20.77 11.74
C PRO A 35 -1.93 20.10 12.64
N PRO A 36 -1.92 18.76 12.83
CA PRO A 36 -0.86 18.09 13.60
C PRO A 36 0.55 18.26 13.02
N LEU A 37 0.70 18.42 11.70
CA LEU A 37 2.00 18.72 11.09
C LEU A 37 2.58 20.06 11.58
N LEU A 38 1.73 21.04 11.90
CA LEU A 38 2.17 22.33 12.43
C LEU A 38 2.21 22.36 13.96
N LEU A 39 1.22 21.73 14.61
CA LEU A 39 0.96 21.91 16.04
C LEU A 39 1.51 20.79 16.93
N VAL A 40 1.77 19.59 16.37
CA VAL A 40 2.21 18.42 17.14
C VAL A 40 3.61 18.00 16.72
N PHE A 41 3.88 17.91 15.43
CA PHE A 41 5.16 17.45 14.88
C PHE A 41 6.39 18.18 15.46
N PRO A 42 6.42 19.53 15.61
CA PRO A 42 7.57 20.22 16.17
C PRO A 42 7.89 19.89 17.64
N PHE A 43 6.90 19.40 18.39
CA PHE A 43 7.00 19.13 19.83
C PHE A 43 7.10 17.64 20.16
N SER A 44 6.41 16.78 19.40
CA SER A 44 6.42 15.34 19.59
C SER A 44 6.22 14.60 18.26
N TRP A 45 7.32 14.21 17.64
CA TRP A 45 7.29 13.39 16.44
C TRP A 45 6.54 12.07 16.65
N ARG A 46 6.74 11.39 17.80
CA ARG A 46 6.06 10.11 18.09
C ARG A 46 4.54 10.26 18.10
N ALA A 47 4.03 11.34 18.72
CA ALA A 47 2.59 11.61 18.76
C ALA A 47 2.05 11.93 17.36
N TYR A 48 2.77 12.77 16.60
CA TYR A 48 2.41 13.07 15.20
C TYR A 48 2.38 11.80 14.33
N ARG A 49 3.43 10.99 14.38
CA ARG A 49 3.55 9.75 13.61
C ARG A 49 2.42 8.78 13.93
N SER A 50 2.20 8.52 15.23
CA SER A 50 1.09 7.68 15.71
C SER A 50 -0.27 8.19 15.27
N TRP A 51 -0.49 9.51 15.24
CA TRP A 51 -1.75 10.11 14.78
C TRP A 51 -1.97 9.92 13.30
N CYS A 52 -0.96 10.19 12.47
CA CYS A 52 -1.04 9.99 11.03
C CYS A 52 -1.26 8.52 10.66
N ASP A 53 -0.59 7.60 11.35
CA ASP A 53 -0.72 6.15 11.15
C ASP A 53 -2.09 5.61 11.60
N PHE A 54 -2.60 6.14 12.71
CA PHE A 54 -3.98 5.90 13.13
C PHE A 54 -4.97 6.37 12.07
N LEU A 55 -4.88 7.62 11.61
CA LEU A 55 -5.79 8.15 10.59
C LEU A 55 -5.71 7.40 9.27
N ALA A 56 -4.50 6.99 8.85
CA ALA A 56 -4.30 6.15 7.67
C ALA A 56 -5.09 4.85 7.79
N ALA A 57 -4.95 4.12 8.90
CA ALA A 57 -5.68 2.88 9.14
C ALA A 57 -7.21 3.06 9.12
N TRP A 58 -7.70 4.14 9.74
CA TRP A 58 -9.13 4.45 9.73
C TRP A 58 -9.65 4.81 8.34
N TRP A 59 -8.85 5.49 7.54
CA TRP A 59 -9.19 5.80 6.15
C TRP A 59 -9.16 4.54 5.27
N PHE A 60 -8.16 3.65 5.41
CA PHE A 60 -8.07 2.38 4.67
C PHE A 60 -9.28 1.47 4.90
N ARG A 61 -9.87 1.48 6.11
CA ARG A 61 -11.09 0.73 6.44
C ARG A 61 -12.30 1.12 5.58
N ILE A 62 -12.34 2.33 5.04
CA ILE A 62 -13.40 2.73 4.09
C ILE A 62 -13.33 1.83 2.86
N SER A 63 -12.14 1.62 2.29
CA SER A 63 -11.97 0.73 1.14
C SER A 63 -12.34 -0.71 1.46
N VAL A 64 -11.92 -1.21 2.62
CA VAL A 64 -12.27 -2.56 3.08
C VAL A 64 -13.79 -2.72 3.18
N PHE A 65 -14.49 -1.74 3.77
CA PHE A 65 -15.95 -1.74 3.84
C PHE A 65 -16.60 -1.75 2.46
N PHE A 66 -16.13 -0.92 1.52
CA PHE A 66 -16.68 -0.89 0.17
C PHE A 66 -16.49 -2.22 -0.55
N TYR A 67 -15.29 -2.81 -0.49
CA TYR A 67 -15.04 -4.10 -1.14
C TYR A 67 -15.91 -5.21 -0.56
N GLU A 68 -15.95 -5.36 0.75
CA GLU A 68 -16.60 -6.52 1.37
C GLU A 68 -18.12 -6.37 1.48
N TYR A 69 -18.64 -5.18 1.82
CA TYR A 69 -20.06 -4.99 2.15
C TYR A 69 -20.86 -4.30 1.05
N VAL A 70 -20.23 -3.39 0.29
CA VAL A 70 -20.93 -2.67 -0.79
C VAL A 70 -20.82 -3.44 -2.11
N MET A 71 -19.65 -3.99 -2.38
CA MET A 71 -19.33 -4.70 -3.62
C MET A 71 -19.43 -6.22 -3.47
N GLY A 72 -19.49 -6.74 -2.24
CA GLY A 72 -19.71 -8.16 -1.96
C GLY A 72 -18.50 -9.05 -2.23
N THR A 73 -17.29 -8.50 -2.27
CA THR A 73 -16.07 -9.27 -2.46
C THR A 73 -15.73 -10.10 -1.21
N SER A 74 -15.66 -11.41 -1.35
CA SER A 74 -15.27 -12.35 -0.30
C SER A 74 -13.75 -12.42 -0.16
N ILE A 75 -13.26 -12.41 1.07
CA ILE A 75 -11.84 -12.53 1.39
C ILE A 75 -11.54 -13.92 1.93
N VAL A 76 -10.59 -14.60 1.31
CA VAL A 76 -10.14 -15.94 1.69
C VAL A 76 -8.66 -15.86 2.06
N THR A 77 -8.30 -16.23 3.28
CA THR A 77 -6.90 -16.31 3.71
C THR A 77 -6.51 -17.75 3.97
N VAL A 78 -5.36 -18.16 3.46
CA VAL A 78 -4.81 -19.52 3.53
C VAL A 78 -3.32 -19.43 3.87
N GLY A 79 -2.78 -20.43 4.58
CA GLY A 79 -1.35 -20.54 4.85
C GLY A 79 -1.03 -20.40 6.34
N ASP A 80 0.05 -19.70 6.65
CA ASP A 80 0.53 -19.53 8.03
C ASP A 80 -0.40 -18.62 8.84
N ASP A 81 -0.57 -18.94 10.13
CA ASP A 81 -1.32 -18.08 11.04
C ASP A 81 -0.47 -16.87 11.44
N ILE A 82 -0.81 -15.72 10.86
CA ILE A 82 -0.12 -14.44 11.09
C ILE A 82 -0.92 -13.49 12.00
N PHE A 83 -2.11 -13.89 12.46
CA PHE A 83 -3.03 -13.01 13.19
C PHE A 83 -2.55 -12.70 14.61
N GLN A 84 -1.70 -13.57 15.18
CA GLN A 84 -1.06 -13.34 16.48
C GLN A 84 0.20 -12.47 16.39
N ASN A 85 0.74 -12.25 15.19
CA ASN A 85 2.01 -11.56 14.97
C ASN A 85 1.83 -10.05 14.72
N ASN A 86 0.75 -9.47 15.24
CA ASN A 86 0.37 -8.09 15.00
C ASN A 86 1.35 -7.04 15.58
N LYS A 87 2.39 -7.49 16.30
CA LYS A 87 3.45 -6.64 16.85
C LYS A 87 4.73 -6.61 16.01
N GLU A 88 4.86 -7.46 15.00
CA GLU A 88 6.09 -7.55 14.22
C GLU A 88 6.37 -6.31 13.36
N THR A 89 7.65 -6.04 13.18
CA THR A 89 8.18 -5.23 12.08
C THR A 89 8.52 -6.18 10.94
N ALA A 90 8.03 -5.92 9.73
CA ALA A 90 8.19 -6.87 8.63
C ALA A 90 8.29 -6.20 7.27
N ILE A 91 8.77 -6.97 6.29
CA ILE A 91 8.62 -6.65 4.87
C ILE A 91 7.55 -7.58 4.30
N ILE A 92 6.57 -7.02 3.61
CA ILE A 92 5.55 -7.76 2.88
C ILE A 92 5.96 -7.77 1.40
N ILE A 93 6.07 -8.97 0.82
CA ILE A 93 6.33 -9.14 -0.61
C ILE A 93 5.15 -9.83 -1.28
N ALA A 94 4.63 -9.23 -2.35
CA ALA A 94 3.47 -9.76 -3.08
C ALA A 94 3.67 -9.77 -4.60
N ASN A 95 2.96 -10.66 -5.30
CA ASN A 95 2.83 -10.56 -6.75
C ASN A 95 1.98 -9.33 -7.13
N HIS A 96 2.24 -8.75 -8.29
CA HIS A 96 1.59 -7.52 -8.73
C HIS A 96 0.69 -7.76 -9.96
N ARG A 97 -0.49 -8.32 -9.74
CA ARG A 97 -1.45 -8.65 -10.80
C ARG A 97 -2.25 -7.44 -11.29
N THR A 98 -2.51 -6.46 -10.43
CA THR A 98 -3.25 -5.24 -10.74
C THR A 98 -2.75 -4.03 -9.99
N ARG A 99 -2.96 -2.84 -10.54
CA ARG A 99 -2.72 -1.56 -9.88
C ARG A 99 -3.44 -1.38 -8.54
N LEU A 100 -4.39 -2.24 -8.18
CA LEU A 100 -5.15 -2.20 -6.92
C LEU A 100 -4.69 -3.21 -5.87
N ASP A 101 -3.67 -4.04 -6.14
CA ASP A 101 -3.21 -5.08 -5.19
C ASP A 101 -2.89 -4.53 -3.80
N TRP A 102 -2.26 -3.35 -3.73
CA TRP A 102 -1.94 -2.68 -2.47
C TRP A 102 -3.19 -2.31 -1.66
N GLN A 103 -4.28 -1.93 -2.34
CA GLN A 103 -5.54 -1.58 -1.71
C GLN A 103 -6.28 -2.84 -1.25
N PHE A 104 -6.22 -3.92 -2.04
CA PHE A 104 -6.79 -5.21 -1.66
C PHE A 104 -6.08 -5.85 -0.47
N LEU A 105 -4.75 -5.67 -0.35
CA LEU A 105 -4.00 -6.11 0.83
C LEU A 105 -4.52 -5.50 2.13
N TRP A 106 -5.19 -4.34 2.11
CA TRP A 106 -5.81 -3.78 3.30
C TRP A 106 -6.89 -4.69 3.90
N CYS A 107 -7.56 -5.51 3.09
CA CYS A 107 -8.51 -6.50 3.61
C CYS A 107 -7.80 -7.56 4.48
N LEU A 108 -6.58 -7.95 4.11
CA LEU A 108 -5.75 -8.85 4.93
C LEU A 108 -5.23 -8.11 6.17
N LEU A 109 -4.66 -6.92 6.00
CA LEU A 109 -4.07 -6.14 7.09
C LEU A 109 -5.08 -5.65 8.12
N HIS A 110 -6.34 -5.49 7.72
CA HIS A 110 -7.44 -5.18 8.63
C HIS A 110 -7.62 -6.31 9.65
N ARG A 111 -7.64 -7.55 9.15
CA ARG A 111 -7.84 -8.77 9.94
C ARG A 111 -6.68 -9.06 10.88
N THR A 112 -5.44 -8.75 10.47
CA THR A 112 -4.24 -8.86 11.32
C THR A 112 -4.13 -7.72 12.33
N GLY A 113 -4.94 -6.66 12.20
CA GLY A 113 -4.84 -5.47 13.05
C GLY A 113 -3.57 -4.66 12.80
N THR A 114 -2.97 -4.74 11.60
CA THR A 114 -1.69 -4.09 11.27
C THR A 114 -1.79 -2.94 10.27
N LEU A 115 -3.00 -2.53 9.84
CA LEU A 115 -3.21 -1.40 8.91
C LEU A 115 -2.41 -0.12 9.24
N GLN A 116 -2.33 0.24 10.52
CA GLN A 116 -1.61 1.45 10.97
C GLN A 116 -0.09 1.37 10.76
N ARG A 117 0.45 0.17 10.56
CA ARG A 117 1.89 -0.07 10.41
C ARG A 117 2.31 -0.07 8.95
N GLU A 118 1.35 -0.13 8.04
CA GLU A 118 1.59 -0.28 6.61
C GLU A 118 2.37 0.91 6.07
N LYS A 119 3.44 0.61 5.33
CA LYS A 119 4.23 1.54 4.53
C LYS A 119 4.34 0.98 3.13
N ILE A 120 4.10 1.81 2.12
CA ILE A 120 4.02 1.35 0.73
C ILE A 120 5.11 2.02 -0.10
N VAL A 121 5.73 1.26 -0.99
CA VAL A 121 6.62 1.80 -2.02
C VAL A 121 5.81 2.27 -3.22
N LEU A 122 5.87 3.57 -3.54
CA LEU A 122 5.04 4.21 -4.55
C LEU A 122 5.86 4.92 -5.64
N LYS A 123 5.22 5.16 -6.79
CA LYS A 123 5.81 5.98 -7.86
C LYS A 123 5.88 7.44 -7.42
N TYR A 124 7.04 8.08 -7.60
CA TYR A 124 7.29 9.46 -7.22
C TYR A 124 6.24 10.46 -7.76
N GLY A 125 5.76 10.25 -8.99
CA GLY A 125 4.75 11.13 -9.59
C GLY A 125 3.43 11.22 -8.80
N LEU A 126 3.11 10.21 -7.97
CA LEU A 126 1.89 10.21 -7.13
C LEU A 126 1.96 11.23 -5.99
N LYS A 127 3.17 11.66 -5.62
CA LYS A 127 3.41 12.61 -4.54
C LYS A 127 2.62 13.91 -4.69
N ASN A 128 2.44 14.38 -5.93
CA ASN A 128 1.80 15.66 -6.22
C ASN A 128 0.28 15.57 -6.47
N VAL A 129 -0.34 14.39 -6.31
CA VAL A 129 -1.78 14.23 -6.49
C VAL A 129 -2.51 14.90 -5.32
N PRO A 130 -3.41 15.87 -5.55
CA PRO A 130 -4.15 16.52 -4.46
C PRO A 130 -4.95 15.53 -3.60
N GLY A 131 -4.94 15.74 -2.28
CA GLY A 131 -5.53 14.83 -1.30
C GLY A 131 -4.68 13.57 -1.10
N PHE A 132 -4.70 12.63 -2.07
CA PHE A 132 -4.01 11.34 -1.94
C PHE A 132 -2.49 11.49 -1.77
N GLY A 133 -1.83 12.23 -2.66
CA GLY A 133 -0.39 12.44 -2.62
C GLY A 133 0.04 13.15 -1.35
N TRP A 134 -0.69 14.20 -0.94
CA TRP A 134 -0.42 14.95 0.29
C TRP A 134 -0.55 14.09 1.55
N ALA A 135 -1.60 13.26 1.63
CA ALA A 135 -1.80 12.32 2.72
C ALA A 135 -0.71 11.24 2.72
N MET A 136 -0.36 10.67 1.57
CA MET A 136 0.69 9.65 1.44
C MET A 136 2.08 10.16 1.84
N GLN A 137 2.37 11.45 1.60
CA GLN A 137 3.56 12.09 2.17
C GLN A 137 3.54 12.06 3.69
N LYS A 138 2.41 12.46 4.32
CA LYS A 138 2.27 12.46 5.78
C LYS A 138 2.21 11.07 6.38
N PHE A 139 1.77 10.05 5.63
CA PHE A 139 1.89 8.64 6.00
C PHE A 139 3.33 8.13 5.94
N CYS A 140 4.27 8.96 5.49
CA CYS A 140 5.68 8.62 5.31
C CYS A 140 5.81 7.39 4.42
N PHE A 141 5.19 7.38 3.24
CA PHE A 141 5.40 6.32 2.24
C PHE A 141 6.70 6.54 1.45
N LEU A 142 7.24 5.45 0.88
CA LEU A 142 8.51 5.51 0.15
C LEU A 142 8.29 5.79 -1.34
N PHE A 143 8.58 7.01 -1.79
CA PHE A 143 8.42 7.43 -3.18
C PHE A 143 9.69 7.17 -4.01
N LEU A 144 9.55 6.49 -5.16
CA LEU A 144 10.66 6.13 -6.06
C LEU A 144 10.46 6.64 -7.49
N HIS A 145 11.54 7.11 -8.11
CA HIS A 145 11.61 7.45 -9.52
C HIS A 145 11.74 6.22 -10.44
N ARG A 146 11.95 5.04 -9.86
CA ARG A 146 12.27 3.78 -10.56
C ARG A 146 13.60 3.86 -11.32
N ARG A 147 14.57 4.59 -10.76
CA ARG A 147 15.93 4.75 -11.27
C ARG A 147 16.89 4.64 -10.10
N TRP A 148 17.68 3.57 -10.06
CA TRP A 148 18.51 3.22 -8.91
C TRP A 148 19.40 4.38 -8.46
N GLU A 149 20.06 5.04 -9.42
CA GLU A 149 21.02 6.11 -9.19
C GLU A 149 20.40 7.33 -8.49
N GLN A 150 19.08 7.51 -8.62
CA GLN A 150 18.31 8.56 -7.95
C GLN A 150 17.71 8.08 -6.64
N ASP A 151 17.28 6.82 -6.60
CA ASP A 151 16.46 6.28 -5.54
C ASP A 151 17.27 5.73 -4.36
N GLU A 152 18.48 5.22 -4.57
CA GLU A 152 19.32 4.58 -3.54
C GLU A 152 19.45 5.45 -2.29
N LYS A 153 19.84 6.71 -2.44
CA LYS A 153 20.00 7.65 -1.32
C LYS A 153 18.70 7.92 -0.58
N ASN A 154 17.58 7.94 -1.30
CA ASN A 154 16.26 8.16 -0.69
C ASN A 154 15.79 6.92 0.08
N ILE A 155 15.95 5.73 -0.50
CA ILE A 155 15.65 4.44 0.13
C ILE A 155 16.44 4.33 1.43
N THR A 156 17.76 4.52 1.39
CA THR A 156 18.62 4.45 2.57
C THR A 156 18.14 5.40 3.67
N ARG A 157 17.91 6.68 3.33
CA ARG A 157 17.47 7.69 4.32
C ARG A 157 16.15 7.33 4.99
N VAL A 158 15.16 6.88 4.21
CA VAL A 158 13.83 6.54 4.73
C VAL A 158 13.87 5.28 5.60
N LEU A 159 14.58 4.24 5.15
CA LEU A 159 14.68 2.98 5.90
C LEU A 159 15.49 3.12 7.18
N GLU A 160 16.56 3.94 7.17
CA GLU A 160 17.27 4.33 8.39
C GLU A 160 16.33 5.07 9.35
N HIS A 161 15.54 6.02 8.84
CA HIS A 161 14.56 6.74 9.66
C HIS A 161 13.52 5.81 10.30
N TYR A 162 12.99 4.84 9.56
CA TYR A 162 12.10 3.81 10.12
C TYR A 162 12.78 2.98 11.21
N SER A 163 14.06 2.68 11.04
CA SER A 163 14.80 1.77 11.93
C SER A 163 15.29 2.46 13.21
N GLN A 164 15.53 3.77 13.17
CA GLN A 164 16.02 4.57 14.31
C GLN A 164 15.02 4.71 15.46
N HIS A 165 13.74 4.44 15.21
CA HIS A 165 12.68 4.68 16.18
C HIS A 165 12.14 3.35 16.73
N ASP A 166 11.60 3.40 17.95
CA ASP A 166 10.79 2.32 18.52
C ASP A 166 9.40 2.33 17.86
N TYR A 167 9.41 2.13 16.54
CA TYR A 167 8.28 2.19 15.63
C TYR A 167 8.29 0.89 14.82
N ASN A 168 7.17 0.17 14.85
CA ASN A 168 7.03 -1.09 14.13
C ASN A 168 6.25 -0.83 12.84
N PHE A 169 6.84 -1.23 11.72
CA PHE A 169 6.28 -1.01 10.38
C PHE A 169 6.13 -2.32 9.61
N GLN A 170 5.22 -2.32 8.64
CA GLN A 170 5.11 -3.36 7.63
C GLN A 170 5.32 -2.72 6.26
N LEU A 171 6.47 -2.96 5.63
CA LEU A 171 6.81 -2.34 4.35
C LEU A 171 6.39 -3.25 3.19
N LEU A 172 5.40 -2.84 2.41
CA LEU A 172 4.95 -3.53 1.22
C LEU A 172 5.82 -3.19 0.01
N ILE A 173 6.37 -4.24 -0.59
CA ILE A 173 7.14 -4.20 -1.82
C ILE A 173 6.51 -5.18 -2.82
N PHE A 174 6.38 -4.73 -4.07
CA PHE A 174 6.11 -5.60 -5.21
C PHE A 174 7.40 -5.75 -6.03
N PRO A 175 8.19 -6.82 -5.82
CA PRO A 175 9.46 -7.01 -6.52
C PRO A 175 9.36 -6.99 -8.04
N GLU A 176 8.21 -7.31 -8.62
CA GLU A 176 7.93 -7.17 -10.07
C GLU A 176 8.17 -5.74 -10.60
N GLY A 177 8.01 -4.73 -9.73
CA GLY A 177 8.24 -3.31 -10.03
C GLY A 177 7.19 -2.65 -10.92
N THR A 178 6.25 -3.44 -11.48
CA THR A 178 5.10 -3.00 -12.24
C THR A 178 4.04 -4.09 -12.25
N ASP A 179 2.80 -3.74 -12.58
CA ASP A 179 1.68 -4.66 -12.67
C ASP A 179 1.72 -5.54 -13.93
N LEU A 180 1.15 -6.74 -13.85
CA LEU A 180 1.02 -7.71 -14.94
C LEU A 180 -0.12 -7.35 -15.92
N CYS A 181 -0.06 -6.13 -16.47
CA CYS A 181 -0.94 -5.72 -17.55
C CYS A 181 -0.50 -6.36 -18.88
N PRO A 182 -1.37 -6.39 -19.92
CA PRO A 182 -1.05 -7.02 -21.21
C PRO A 182 0.26 -6.53 -21.83
N ASP A 183 0.53 -5.22 -21.77
CA ASP A 183 1.75 -4.62 -22.32
C ASP A 183 3.02 -5.06 -21.58
N ASN A 184 2.95 -5.18 -20.25
CA ASN A 184 4.08 -5.62 -19.44
C ASN A 184 4.33 -7.12 -19.60
N ARG A 185 3.28 -7.92 -19.83
CA ARG A 185 3.42 -9.34 -20.15
C ARG A 185 4.16 -9.57 -21.46
N ILE A 186 3.87 -8.79 -22.52
CA ILE A 186 4.61 -8.86 -23.79
C ILE A 186 6.10 -8.58 -23.56
N LYS A 187 6.43 -7.55 -22.76
CA LYS A 187 7.81 -7.23 -22.40
C LYS A 187 8.47 -8.36 -21.59
N SER A 188 7.71 -9.01 -20.72
CA SER A 188 8.17 -10.17 -19.95
C SER A 188 8.54 -11.35 -20.84
N TYR A 189 7.73 -11.65 -21.85
CA TYR A 189 8.05 -12.71 -22.82
C TYR A 189 9.32 -12.41 -23.61
N ALA A 190 9.46 -11.18 -24.11
CA ALA A 190 10.68 -10.75 -24.81
C ALA A 190 11.92 -10.84 -23.89
N TYR A 191 11.79 -10.50 -22.61
CA TYR A 191 12.85 -10.68 -21.62
C TYR A 191 13.18 -12.16 -21.40
N SER A 192 12.16 -13.03 -21.33
CA SER A 192 12.32 -14.47 -21.15
C SER A 192 13.12 -15.08 -22.30
N GLU A 193 12.72 -14.77 -23.55
CA GLU A 193 13.40 -15.24 -24.76
C GLU A 193 14.86 -14.74 -24.83
N LYS A 194 15.08 -13.45 -24.57
CA LYS A 194 16.42 -12.85 -24.62
C LYS A 194 17.40 -13.48 -23.61
N ASN A 195 16.91 -13.91 -22.46
CA ASN A 195 17.73 -14.44 -21.37
C ASN A 195 17.66 -15.97 -21.24
N ASN A 196 17.04 -16.68 -22.20
CA ASN A 196 16.82 -18.13 -22.15
C ASN A 196 16.10 -18.59 -20.87
N LEU A 197 15.16 -17.80 -20.38
CA LEU A 197 14.33 -18.11 -19.23
C LEU A 197 12.97 -18.65 -19.68
N PRO A 198 12.31 -19.50 -18.87
CA PRO A 198 10.96 -19.97 -19.17
C PRO A 198 9.97 -18.80 -19.22
N ARG A 199 8.91 -18.92 -20.01
CA ARG A 199 7.84 -17.91 -19.99
C ARG A 199 7.03 -18.04 -18.70
N VAL A 200 6.65 -16.90 -18.12
CA VAL A 200 5.77 -16.78 -16.95
C VAL A 200 4.46 -16.13 -17.38
N GLU A 201 3.34 -16.64 -16.87
CA GLU A 201 1.98 -16.27 -17.26
C GLU A 201 1.23 -15.48 -16.18
N TYR A 202 1.51 -15.77 -14.90
CA TYR A 202 0.78 -15.22 -13.75
C TYR A 202 1.57 -14.21 -12.91
N THR A 203 2.87 -14.07 -13.18
CA THR A 203 3.78 -13.12 -12.54
C THR A 203 4.71 -12.46 -13.56
N LEU A 204 5.41 -11.40 -13.14
CA LEU A 204 6.63 -10.91 -13.79
C LEU A 204 7.87 -11.36 -13.02
N TYR A 205 9.02 -11.42 -13.70
CA TYR A 205 10.30 -11.66 -13.05
C TYR A 205 10.61 -10.56 -12.01
N PRO A 206 11.04 -10.93 -10.79
CA PRO A 206 11.31 -9.95 -9.75
C PRO A 206 12.59 -9.17 -10.03
N ARG A 207 12.57 -7.88 -9.72
CA ARG A 207 13.75 -7.01 -9.64
C ARG A 207 14.31 -7.09 -8.23
N THR A 208 15.41 -7.80 -8.07
CA THR A 208 15.93 -8.18 -6.75
C THR A 208 16.66 -7.04 -6.02
N ARG A 209 17.42 -6.20 -6.74
CA ARG A 209 18.28 -5.14 -6.19
C ARG A 209 17.62 -4.24 -5.13
N GLY A 210 16.38 -3.80 -5.37
CA GLY A 210 15.67 -2.94 -4.43
C GLY A 210 15.31 -3.67 -3.12
N LEU A 211 14.89 -4.93 -3.23
CA LEU A 211 14.52 -5.75 -2.09
C LEU A 211 15.76 -6.22 -1.31
N THR A 212 16.85 -6.63 -1.99
CA THR A 212 18.10 -7.02 -1.32
C THR A 212 18.69 -5.86 -0.54
N HIS A 213 18.71 -4.64 -1.09
CA HIS A 213 19.14 -3.43 -0.38
C HIS A 213 18.22 -3.06 0.78
N THR A 214 16.90 -3.22 0.62
CA THR A 214 15.96 -2.99 1.72
C THR A 214 16.21 -3.96 2.86
N LEU A 215 16.41 -5.25 2.54
CA LEU A 215 16.71 -6.30 3.52
C LEU A 215 18.01 -6.00 4.25
N SER A 216 19.08 -5.61 3.54
CA SER A 216 20.38 -5.33 4.18
C SER A 216 20.29 -4.18 5.18
N LEU A 217 19.57 -3.11 4.85
CA LEU A 217 19.39 -1.94 5.72
C LEU A 217 18.51 -2.21 6.94
N THR A 218 17.46 -3.02 6.78
CA THR A 218 16.43 -3.20 7.82
C THR A 218 16.55 -4.51 8.61
N ARG A 219 17.49 -5.38 8.26
CA ARG A 219 17.65 -6.73 8.87
C ARG A 219 17.71 -6.73 10.39
N HIS A 220 18.35 -5.73 10.97
CA HIS A 220 18.52 -5.59 12.41
C HIS A 220 17.21 -5.22 13.15
N LYS A 221 16.18 -4.78 12.42
CA LYS A 221 14.90 -4.27 12.94
C LYS A 221 13.71 -5.18 12.61
N ILE A 222 13.73 -5.87 11.48
CA ILE A 222 12.60 -6.70 11.02
C ILE A 222 12.63 -8.11 11.63
N ASP A 223 11.44 -8.62 11.97
CA ASP A 223 11.24 -9.95 12.54
C ASP A 223 11.08 -11.03 11.45
N ALA A 224 10.42 -10.67 10.33
CA ALA A 224 10.08 -11.60 9.26
C ALA A 224 9.86 -10.92 7.91
N VAL A 225 9.88 -11.75 6.86
CA VAL A 225 9.35 -11.42 5.53
C VAL A 225 8.04 -12.18 5.34
N TYR A 226 6.95 -11.46 5.08
CA TYR A 226 5.66 -12.02 4.72
C TYR A 226 5.57 -12.16 3.20
N ASN A 227 5.70 -13.40 2.71
CA ASN A 227 5.50 -13.73 1.30
C ASN A 227 4.00 -13.98 1.06
N VAL A 228 3.34 -13.05 0.38
CA VAL A 228 1.90 -13.12 0.09
C VAL A 228 1.69 -13.39 -1.40
N THR A 229 0.93 -14.44 -1.73
CA THR A 229 0.45 -14.69 -3.08
C THR A 229 -1.03 -14.32 -3.16
N ILE A 230 -1.37 -13.42 -4.07
CA ILE A 230 -2.73 -12.91 -4.25
C ILE A 230 -3.33 -13.52 -5.52
N GLY A 231 -4.45 -14.22 -5.35
CA GLY A 231 -5.26 -14.81 -6.42
C GLY A 231 -6.66 -14.21 -6.46
N TYR A 232 -7.23 -14.11 -7.65
CA TYR A 232 -8.53 -13.44 -7.86
C TYR A 232 -9.51 -14.35 -8.60
N LEU A 233 -10.75 -14.45 -8.12
CA LEU A 233 -11.80 -15.21 -8.78
C LEU A 233 -13.04 -14.35 -9.04
N PRO A 234 -13.62 -14.39 -10.24
CA PRO A 234 -13.08 -15.01 -11.47
C PRO A 234 -11.91 -14.18 -12.05
N GLU A 235 -10.95 -14.83 -12.71
CA GLU A 235 -9.76 -14.17 -13.29
C GLU A 235 -10.13 -13.06 -14.29
N GLN A 236 -11.23 -13.22 -15.01
CA GLN A 236 -11.69 -12.29 -16.04
C GLN A 236 -12.18 -10.95 -15.46
N GLN A 237 -12.39 -10.86 -14.14
CA GLN A 237 -12.85 -9.67 -13.43
C GLN A 237 -11.74 -8.98 -12.63
N ILE A 238 -10.47 -9.31 -12.90
CA ILE A 238 -9.35 -8.58 -12.31
C ILE A 238 -9.32 -7.16 -12.91
N PRO A 239 -9.53 -6.12 -12.10
CA PRO A 239 -9.48 -4.74 -12.60
C PRO A 239 -8.07 -4.41 -13.11
N GLN A 240 -7.94 -3.77 -14.27
CA GLN A 240 -6.63 -3.31 -14.77
C GLN A 240 -6.39 -1.82 -14.49
N SER A 241 -7.42 -1.09 -14.07
CA SER A 241 -7.36 0.35 -13.86
C SER A 241 -8.37 0.84 -12.81
N GLU A 242 -8.13 2.03 -12.27
CA GLU A 242 -9.07 2.70 -11.37
C GLU A 242 -10.41 3.01 -12.06
N LYS A 243 -10.43 3.11 -13.41
CA LYS A 243 -11.66 3.28 -14.19
C LYS A 243 -12.56 2.04 -14.12
N GLU A 244 -11.99 0.85 -13.98
CA GLU A 244 -12.78 -0.38 -13.87
C GLU A 244 -13.50 -0.50 -12.52
N LEU A 245 -13.02 0.21 -11.48
CA LEU A 245 -13.75 0.38 -10.22
C LEU A 245 -15.07 1.15 -10.41
N LEU A 246 -15.09 2.17 -11.27
CA LEU A 246 -16.32 2.91 -11.59
C LEU A 246 -17.39 1.99 -12.21
N GLN A 247 -16.95 0.91 -12.85
CA GLN A 247 -17.79 -0.06 -13.53
C GLN A 247 -18.12 -1.28 -12.64
N LEU A 248 -17.67 -1.29 -11.38
CA LEU A 248 -17.75 -2.43 -10.45
C LEU A 248 -17.21 -3.73 -11.05
N GLN A 249 -16.18 -3.64 -11.89
CA GLN A 249 -15.46 -4.82 -12.34
C GLN A 249 -14.47 -5.21 -11.25
N LEU A 250 -14.95 -6.00 -10.31
CA LEU A 250 -14.18 -6.52 -9.19
C LEU A 250 -14.31 -8.02 -9.12
N PRO A 251 -13.27 -8.71 -8.63
CA PRO A 251 -13.37 -10.13 -8.36
C PRO A 251 -14.40 -10.38 -7.25
N ASN A 252 -15.15 -11.47 -7.39
CA ASN A 252 -16.05 -11.98 -6.37
C ASN A 252 -15.27 -12.46 -5.14
N GLU A 253 -14.08 -13.02 -5.34
CA GLU A 253 -13.23 -13.51 -4.27
C GLU A 253 -11.78 -13.07 -4.45
N ILE A 254 -11.18 -12.62 -3.35
CA ILE A 254 -9.75 -12.34 -3.25
C ILE A 254 -9.14 -13.35 -2.28
N HIS A 255 -8.19 -14.13 -2.78
CA HIS A 255 -7.50 -15.17 -2.04
C HIS A 255 -6.08 -14.72 -1.71
N PHE A 256 -5.73 -14.74 -0.43
CA PHE A 256 -4.39 -14.48 0.09
C PHE A 256 -3.79 -15.79 0.59
N HIS A 257 -2.75 -16.28 -0.07
CA HIS A 257 -1.88 -17.32 0.47
C HIS A 257 -0.67 -16.66 1.14
N VAL A 258 -0.56 -16.85 2.46
CA VAL A 258 0.43 -16.15 3.29
C VAL A 258 1.45 -17.15 3.81
N GLN A 259 2.72 -16.83 3.61
CA GLN A 259 3.85 -17.54 4.19
C GLN A 259 4.70 -16.57 5.01
N ARG A 260 4.91 -16.87 6.30
CA ARG A 260 5.79 -16.09 7.18
C ARG A 260 7.19 -16.72 7.14
N ILE A 261 8.18 -15.94 6.72
CA ILE A 261 9.58 -16.36 6.65
C ILE A 261 10.36 -15.58 7.72
N PRO A 262 10.76 -16.21 8.84
CA PRO A 262 11.59 -15.55 9.86
C PRO A 262 12.85 -14.93 9.26
N ILE A 263 13.27 -13.75 9.75
CA ILE A 263 14.42 -13.05 9.17
C ILE A 263 15.71 -13.88 9.18
N ARG A 264 15.87 -14.76 10.17
CA ARG A 264 16.99 -15.70 10.31
C ARG A 264 17.10 -16.71 9.14
N GLU A 265 16.01 -16.97 8.43
CA GLU A 265 15.96 -17.89 7.28
C GLU A 265 16.22 -17.16 5.94
N VAL A 266 16.16 -15.83 5.94
CA VAL A 266 16.44 -15.03 4.73
C VAL A 266 17.96 -14.91 4.55
N PRO A 267 18.52 -15.20 3.36
CA PRO A 267 19.96 -15.07 3.12
C PRO A 267 20.51 -13.67 3.42
N ILE A 268 21.77 -13.60 3.86
CA ILE A 268 22.46 -12.34 4.20
C ILE A 268 23.18 -11.77 2.98
N GLU A 269 23.91 -12.61 2.27
CA GLU A 269 24.67 -12.21 1.08
C GLU A 269 23.72 -11.81 -0.06
N GLU A 270 24.02 -10.70 -0.72
CA GLU A 270 23.14 -10.10 -1.74
C GLU A 270 22.84 -11.06 -2.90
N GLU A 271 23.86 -11.79 -3.37
CA GLU A 271 23.73 -12.77 -4.45
C GLU A 271 22.77 -13.90 -4.06
N LYS A 272 22.98 -14.51 -2.89
CA LYS A 272 22.09 -15.55 -2.34
C LYS A 272 20.67 -15.05 -2.08
N ALA A 273 20.53 -13.80 -1.62
CA ALA A 273 19.22 -13.19 -1.43
C ALA A 273 18.51 -12.97 -2.77
N SER A 274 19.23 -12.59 -3.82
CA SER A 274 18.69 -12.44 -5.18
C SER A 274 18.22 -13.79 -5.76
N GLU A 275 19.00 -14.85 -5.58
CA GLU A 275 18.60 -16.21 -5.95
C GLU A 275 17.36 -16.69 -5.18
N TRP A 276 17.34 -16.46 -3.87
CA TRP A 276 16.20 -16.79 -3.01
C TRP A 276 14.91 -16.07 -3.43
N ILE A 277 14.97 -14.77 -3.75
CA ILE A 277 13.82 -14.03 -4.28
C ILE A 277 13.35 -14.63 -5.62
N SER A 278 14.29 -14.98 -6.50
CA SER A 278 13.97 -15.56 -7.81
C SER A 278 13.27 -16.92 -7.66
N GLU A 279 13.72 -17.75 -6.72
CA GLU A 279 13.09 -19.04 -6.43
C GLU A 279 11.70 -18.89 -5.80
N LEU A 280 11.51 -17.91 -4.90
CA LEU A 280 10.19 -17.58 -4.37
C LEU A 280 9.20 -17.20 -5.48
N TRP A 281 9.65 -16.45 -6.48
CA TRP A 281 8.82 -16.09 -7.63
C TRP A 281 8.51 -17.28 -8.54
N ARG A 282 9.48 -18.18 -8.76
CA ARG A 282 9.26 -19.41 -9.51
C ARG A 282 8.19 -20.28 -8.85
N LYS A 283 8.25 -20.42 -7.52
CA LYS A 283 7.20 -21.12 -6.76
C LYS A 283 5.86 -20.40 -6.84
N LYS A 284 5.85 -19.06 -6.72
CA LYS A 284 4.64 -18.24 -6.79
C LYS A 284 3.92 -18.36 -8.14
N GLU A 285 4.67 -18.40 -9.24
CA GLU A 285 4.13 -18.66 -10.58
C GLU A 285 3.43 -20.03 -10.64
N ALA A 286 4.06 -21.07 -10.12
CA ALA A 286 3.48 -22.42 -10.07
C ALA A 286 2.22 -22.47 -9.18
N ASP A 287 2.27 -21.85 -7.99
CA ASP A 287 1.13 -21.78 -7.06
C ASP A 287 -0.06 -21.04 -7.69
N LEU A 288 0.18 -19.96 -8.45
CA LEU A 288 -0.86 -19.22 -9.15
C LEU A 288 -1.46 -20.02 -10.31
N LYS A 289 -0.63 -20.73 -11.08
CA LYS A 289 -1.12 -21.64 -12.12
C LYS A 289 -2.07 -22.69 -11.53
N ASP A 290 -1.63 -23.37 -10.47
CA ASP A 290 -2.44 -24.34 -9.75
C ASP A 290 -3.71 -23.71 -9.17
N PHE A 291 -3.64 -22.48 -8.66
CA PHE A 291 -4.78 -21.74 -8.14
C PHE A 291 -5.82 -21.48 -9.23
N TYR A 292 -5.43 -21.01 -10.41
CA TYR A 292 -6.39 -20.73 -11.48
C TYR A 292 -6.98 -22.00 -12.09
N GLU A 293 -6.29 -23.15 -12.00
CA GLU A 293 -6.85 -24.46 -12.37
C GLU A 293 -7.82 -25.00 -11.29
N LYS A 294 -7.41 -24.98 -10.02
CA LYS A 294 -8.12 -25.62 -8.90
C LYS A 294 -9.09 -24.71 -8.15
N LYS A 295 -9.05 -23.41 -8.42
CA LYS A 295 -9.84 -22.33 -7.76
C LYS A 295 -9.62 -22.22 -6.25
N ARG A 296 -8.47 -22.67 -5.75
CA ARG A 296 -8.07 -22.58 -4.34
C ARG A 296 -6.57 -22.73 -4.17
N PHE A 297 -6.00 -22.05 -3.17
CA PHE A 297 -4.63 -22.29 -2.75
C PHE A 297 -4.54 -23.55 -1.87
N PRO A 298 -3.37 -24.23 -1.85
CA PRO A 298 -3.11 -25.30 -0.89
C PRO A 298 -3.00 -24.74 0.54
N GLY A 299 -3.33 -25.55 1.54
CA GLY A 299 -3.16 -25.20 2.96
C GLY A 299 -4.48 -25.02 3.72
N LYS A 300 -4.33 -24.68 5.01
CA LYS A 300 -5.47 -24.48 5.92
C LYS A 300 -6.09 -23.11 5.67
N ARG A 301 -7.40 -23.08 5.41
CA ARG A 301 -8.17 -21.83 5.40
C ARG A 301 -8.21 -21.28 6.83
N LEU A 302 -7.83 -20.02 6.97
CA LEU A 302 -7.85 -19.32 8.25
C LEU A 302 -9.23 -18.68 8.42
N SER A 303 -9.89 -18.99 9.54
CA SER A 303 -11.15 -18.34 9.93
C SER A 303 -10.80 -17.14 10.80
N VAL A 304 -11.22 -15.96 10.37
CA VAL A 304 -10.86 -14.71 11.02
C VAL A 304 -12.08 -13.84 11.07
N ASP A 305 -12.31 -13.20 12.21
CA ASP A 305 -13.34 -12.19 12.36
C ASP A 305 -13.13 -11.08 11.32
N PRO A 306 -14.11 -10.80 10.46
CA PRO A 306 -14.08 -9.66 9.55
C PRO A 306 -14.02 -8.30 10.27
N GLN A 307 -14.20 -8.26 11.59
CA GLN A 307 -14.24 -7.05 12.43
C GLN A 307 -15.26 -6.04 11.92
N THR A 308 -16.44 -6.53 11.52
CA THR A 308 -17.52 -5.77 10.87
C THR A 308 -17.90 -4.51 11.64
N THR A 309 -18.01 -4.60 12.97
CA THR A 309 -18.37 -3.46 13.83
C THR A 309 -17.34 -2.33 13.72
N THR A 310 -16.05 -2.67 13.66
CA THR A 310 -14.96 -1.69 13.49
C THR A 310 -15.05 -0.99 12.14
N LEU A 311 -15.36 -1.74 11.07
CA LEU A 311 -15.55 -1.16 9.72
C LEU A 311 -16.75 -0.20 9.68
N LEU A 312 -17.91 -0.62 10.19
CA LEU A 312 -19.12 0.19 10.23
C LEU A 312 -18.91 1.46 11.05
N PHE A 313 -18.26 1.33 12.22
CA PHE A 313 -17.94 2.48 13.05
C PHE A 313 -16.98 3.45 12.36
N SER A 314 -15.96 2.93 11.67
CA SER A 314 -15.03 3.74 10.88
C SER A 314 -15.76 4.54 9.80
N VAL A 315 -16.63 3.88 9.04
CA VAL A 315 -17.43 4.54 7.99
C VAL A 315 -18.37 5.58 8.57
N PHE A 316 -19.04 5.27 9.67
CA PHE A 316 -19.90 6.23 10.36
C PHE A 316 -19.15 7.48 10.80
N VAL A 317 -17.98 7.33 11.44
CA VAL A 317 -17.13 8.44 11.86
C VAL A 317 -16.72 9.32 10.68
N TRP A 318 -16.33 8.70 9.56
CA TRP A 318 -15.96 9.44 8.34
C TRP A 318 -17.15 10.18 7.71
N ILE A 319 -18.35 9.58 7.69
CA ILE A 319 -19.56 10.25 7.22
C ILE A 319 -19.85 11.47 8.08
N CYS A 320 -19.89 11.32 9.41
CA CYS A 320 -20.12 12.43 10.34
C CYS A 320 -19.08 13.54 10.17
N PHE A 321 -17.80 13.17 10.05
CA PHE A 321 -16.71 14.12 9.84
C PHE A 321 -16.86 14.89 8.52
N VAL A 322 -17.08 14.20 7.40
CA VAL A 322 -17.26 14.86 6.10
C VAL A 322 -18.47 15.77 6.11
N SER A 323 -19.60 15.33 6.68
CA SER A 323 -20.80 16.16 6.82
C SER A 323 -20.51 17.41 7.64
N LEU A 324 -19.78 17.30 8.75
CA LEU A 324 -19.40 18.44 9.58
C LEU A 324 -18.45 19.40 8.86
N ALA A 325 -17.44 18.88 8.16
CA ALA A 325 -16.50 19.69 7.39
C ALA A 325 -17.20 20.46 6.27
N LEU A 326 -18.08 19.80 5.51
CA LEU A 326 -18.88 20.42 4.46
C LEU A 326 -19.86 21.46 5.01
N TYR A 327 -20.54 21.14 6.12
CA TYR A 327 -21.39 22.10 6.83
C TYR A 327 -20.59 23.33 7.26
N GLY A 328 -19.39 23.12 7.80
CA GLY A 328 -18.48 24.18 8.19
C GLY A 328 -18.10 25.08 7.01
N MET A 329 -17.70 24.48 5.89
CA MET A 329 -17.36 25.19 4.65
C MET A 329 -18.54 25.95 4.06
N PHE A 330 -19.76 25.41 4.17
CA PHE A 330 -20.97 26.06 3.67
C PHE A 330 -21.34 27.30 4.50
N ASN A 331 -21.37 27.17 5.83
CA ASN A 331 -21.89 28.20 6.72
C ASN A 331 -20.86 29.27 7.11
N TYR A 332 -19.57 28.93 7.20
CA TYR A 332 -18.57 29.83 7.79
C TYR A 332 -17.48 30.25 6.79
N SER A 333 -17.36 31.55 6.55
CA SER A 333 -16.33 32.12 5.66
C SER A 333 -14.90 31.84 6.14
N LEU A 334 -14.68 31.86 7.45
CA LEU A 334 -13.38 31.54 8.05
C LEU A 334 -12.92 30.12 7.71
N VAL A 335 -13.84 29.14 7.68
CA VAL A 335 -13.50 27.75 7.31
C VAL A 335 -13.09 27.68 5.84
N ARG A 336 -13.75 28.43 4.94
CA ARG A 336 -13.36 28.49 3.53
C ARG A 336 -11.98 29.11 3.33
N TRP A 337 -11.68 30.20 4.03
CA TRP A 337 -10.35 30.82 4.01
C TRP A 337 -9.28 29.89 4.55
N TYR A 338 -9.57 29.19 5.65
CA TYR A 338 -8.69 28.16 6.19
C TYR A 338 -8.38 27.08 5.15
N VAL A 339 -9.41 26.49 4.53
CA VAL A 339 -9.22 25.47 3.47
C VAL A 339 -8.35 26.00 2.34
N LEU A 340 -8.59 27.23 1.86
CA LEU A 340 -7.79 27.84 0.81
C LEU A 340 -6.31 27.98 1.21
N VAL A 341 -6.05 28.48 2.42
CA VAL A 341 -4.68 28.64 2.95
C VAL A 341 -3.98 27.28 3.07
N VAL A 342 -4.67 26.27 3.61
CA VAL A 342 -4.11 24.91 3.73
C VAL A 342 -3.80 24.32 2.35
N VAL A 343 -4.70 24.44 1.38
CA VAL A 343 -4.45 23.95 0.01
C VAL A 343 -3.24 24.62 -0.62
N ILE A 344 -3.09 25.94 -0.45
CA ILE A 344 -1.90 26.67 -0.93
C ILE A 344 -0.65 26.15 -0.22
N ALA A 345 -0.70 25.98 1.10
CA ALA A 345 0.42 25.47 1.88
C ALA A 345 0.82 24.04 1.45
N GLU A 346 -0.13 23.14 1.23
CA GLU A 346 0.10 21.77 0.76
C GLU A 346 0.78 21.76 -0.62
N VAL A 347 0.32 22.60 -1.55
CA VAL A 347 0.95 22.74 -2.87
C VAL A 347 2.40 23.23 -2.73
N VAL A 348 2.66 24.21 -1.86
CA VAL A 348 4.00 24.72 -1.60
C VAL A 348 4.88 23.63 -0.97
N ILE A 349 4.41 22.96 0.09
CA ILE A 349 5.12 21.86 0.77
C ILE A 349 5.46 20.76 -0.23
N SER A 350 4.49 20.32 -1.05
CA SER A 350 4.70 19.28 -2.06
C SER A 350 5.77 19.68 -3.09
N LYS A 351 5.80 20.96 -3.51
CA LYS A 351 6.85 21.49 -4.40
C LYS A 351 8.22 21.60 -3.75
N LEU A 352 8.28 21.82 -2.43
CA LEU A 352 9.52 21.87 -1.65
C LEU A 352 10.06 20.49 -1.25
N GLY A 353 9.50 19.42 -1.81
CA GLY A 353 9.93 18.05 -1.57
C GLY A 353 8.99 17.26 -0.66
N GLY A 354 7.90 17.84 -0.17
CA GLY A 354 6.82 17.14 0.52
C GLY A 354 6.95 17.02 2.04
N ALA A 355 5.85 16.68 2.71
CA ALA A 355 5.79 16.55 4.16
C ALA A 355 6.68 15.43 4.71
N ASP A 356 6.83 14.33 3.95
CA ASP A 356 7.78 13.25 4.24
C ASP A 356 9.23 13.76 4.24
N TYR A 357 9.59 14.64 3.31
CA TYR A 357 10.93 15.20 3.26
C TYR A 357 11.21 16.17 4.43
N LEU A 358 10.21 16.97 4.82
CA LEU A 358 10.28 17.82 6.02
C LEU A 358 10.50 16.98 7.28
N GLU A 359 9.79 15.86 7.41
CA GLU A 359 9.94 14.91 8.51
C GLU A 359 11.37 14.35 8.59
N LEU A 360 11.95 13.94 7.45
CA LEU A 360 13.32 13.42 7.39
C LEU A 360 14.39 14.48 7.73
N ILE A 361 14.25 15.72 7.26
CA ILE A 361 15.23 16.79 7.56
C ILE A 361 15.24 17.14 9.05
N TYR A 362 14.05 17.23 9.65
CA TYR A 362 13.92 17.57 11.07
C TYR A 362 14.71 16.59 11.95
N HIS A 363 14.60 15.29 11.68
CA HIS A 363 15.32 14.26 12.43
C HIS A 363 16.82 14.26 12.21
N LYS A 364 17.26 14.42 10.95
CA LYS A 364 18.70 14.56 10.68
C LYS A 364 19.32 15.71 11.48
N THR A 365 18.61 16.84 11.54
CA THR A 365 19.06 18.02 12.29
C THR A 365 19.03 17.80 13.81
N ALA A 366 18.06 17.05 14.32
CA ALA A 366 17.94 16.72 15.73
C ALA A 366 19.05 15.76 16.19
N ASP A 367 19.39 14.76 15.38
CA ASP A 367 20.47 13.81 15.68
C ASP A 367 21.85 14.46 15.60
N ASP A 368 22.09 15.32 14.61
CA ASP A 368 23.33 16.09 14.50
C ASP A 368 23.55 17.01 15.72
N LYS A 369 22.46 17.50 16.33
CA LYS A 369 22.51 18.30 17.58
C LYS A 369 22.77 17.46 18.83
N LYS A 370 22.37 16.19 18.87
CA LYS A 370 22.65 15.28 20.00
C LYS A 370 24.07 14.72 19.98
N ARG A 371 24.72 14.69 18.81
CA ARG A 371 26.09 14.21 18.61
C ARG A 371 27.17 15.29 18.82
N ARG A 372 26.76 16.55 18.93
CA ARG A 372 27.59 17.69 19.31
C ARG A 372 27.37 17.99 20.78
#